data_AF-A0A135TY89-F1
#
_entry.id   AF-A0A135TY89-F1
#
_cell.length_a   1.000
_cell.length_b   1.000
_cell.length_c   1.000
_cell.angle_alpha   90.00
_cell.angle_beta   90.00
_cell.angle_gamma   90.00
#
_symmetry.space_group_name_H-M   'P 1'
#
loop_
_entity.id
_entity.type
_entity.pdbx_description
1 polymer ?
#
loop_
_entity_poly.entity_id
_entity_poly.type
_entity_poly.pdbx_seq_one_letter_code
_entity_poly.pdbx_strand_id
1 'polypeptide(L)'
;MKSPIPDYLNRVLENARPNEAGAPAGYIDVLAKADTSKMAVALAMVDGNLYSAGDDRVEFSIQSISKAFVYALAIEDAGLPAVLEKIGVEPSGDAFNRLSLERGSNRPMNPMINAGAITAHSLVVSPSATLEQRTERILTALSRLAGRQLHVDEEVYEAELKDADRNMGIGYMLKAAGIITCDPREAVKGYIRQCSISVNVRDLAVMAATLSNGGVQPLTGESVIPQTSVRQVLSVMTTCGMYDAAGDWVSNVGIPAKSGVAGGIIGALPGQVGLASFSPKLDERGNSVRGVAMCEQLSRDMGLHMMDVSQIASATVRTSVATLVAGAHEPHNPNCQREVVIFSLRGAVRFAGSERLTRALARELGSPDPEDPGSGRHENACAVVFSFRDAYSLNNIAKRIVHENIRRLLLDERSVVVVDPNGVLGMEVDAEGEKKPHPHVFKSEKDARDFIGGMGCQAVFKEDSW
;
A
#
# COMPACT_ATOMS: atom_id res chain seq x y z
N MET A 1 -1.69 19.40 23.60
CA MET A 1 -2.15 18.02 23.88
C MET A 1 -1.19 17.06 23.18
N LYS A 2 -0.76 15.96 23.83
CA LYS A 2 0.04 14.91 23.17
C LYS A 2 -0.91 13.90 22.51
N SER A 3 -0.48 13.23 21.43
CA SER A 3 -1.25 12.13 20.84
C SER A 3 -1.45 11.01 21.87
N PRO A 4 -2.65 10.40 21.96
CA PRO A 4 -2.90 9.28 22.86
C PRO A 4 -2.36 7.94 22.33
N ILE A 5 -1.92 7.87 21.07
CA ILE A 5 -1.49 6.61 20.43
C ILE A 5 -0.30 5.97 21.16
N PRO A 6 0.78 6.69 21.53
CA PRO A 6 1.88 6.09 22.30
C PRO A 6 1.46 5.52 23.65
N ASP A 7 0.53 6.18 24.36
CA ASP A 7 0.00 5.69 25.64
C ASP A 7 -0.80 4.39 25.45
N TYR A 8 -1.56 4.31 24.37
CA TYR A 8 -2.26 3.09 23.97
C TYR A 8 -1.27 1.96 23.59
N LEU A 9 -0.20 2.26 22.84
CA LEU A 9 0.84 1.26 22.52
C LEU A 9 1.54 0.73 23.78
N ASN A 10 1.77 1.57 24.79
CA ASN A 10 2.26 1.11 26.09
C ASN A 10 1.26 0.14 26.75
N ARG A 11 -0.05 0.41 26.68
CA ARG A 11 -1.08 -0.50 27.19
C ARG A 11 -1.09 -1.85 26.45
N VAL A 12 -0.90 -1.84 25.14
CA VAL A 12 -0.76 -3.06 24.33
C VAL A 12 0.43 -3.90 24.81
N LEU A 13 1.57 -3.27 25.10
CA LEU A 13 2.73 -3.96 25.66
C LEU A 13 2.43 -4.54 27.04
N GLU A 14 1.82 -3.77 27.95
CA GLU A 14 1.51 -4.25 29.31
C GLU A 14 0.51 -5.42 29.30
N ASN A 15 -0.43 -5.44 28.38
CA ASN A 15 -1.37 -6.56 28.23
C ASN A 15 -0.69 -7.83 27.70
N ALA A 16 0.30 -7.70 26.81
CA ALA A 16 1.02 -8.83 26.22
C ALA A 16 2.15 -9.36 27.12
N ARG A 17 2.70 -8.51 28.01
CA ARG A 17 3.85 -8.82 28.88
C ARG A 17 3.70 -10.11 29.71
N PRO A 18 2.54 -10.42 30.35
CA PRO A 18 2.40 -11.62 31.17
C PRO A 18 2.47 -12.94 30.40
N ASN A 19 2.33 -12.92 29.07
CA ASN A 19 2.41 -14.12 28.26
C ASN A 19 3.88 -14.55 28.08
N GLU A 20 4.32 -15.51 28.88
CA GLU A 20 5.69 -16.04 28.90
C GLU A 20 5.87 -17.32 28.05
N ALA A 21 4.84 -17.74 27.32
CA ALA A 21 4.86 -18.97 26.52
C ALA A 21 5.87 -18.90 25.35
N GLY A 22 6.20 -20.08 24.81
CA GLY A 22 7.13 -20.21 23.69
C GLY A 22 8.61 -20.18 24.12
N ALA A 23 9.48 -20.21 23.12
CA ALA A 23 10.94 -20.17 23.30
C ALA A 23 11.62 -19.43 22.13
N PRO A 24 12.82 -18.87 22.32
CA PRO A 24 13.60 -18.33 21.21
C PRO A 24 13.95 -19.39 20.17
N ALA A 25 14.32 -18.96 18.96
CA ALA A 25 14.77 -19.86 17.91
C ALA A 25 16.08 -20.58 18.32
N GLY A 26 15.96 -21.85 18.71
CA GLY A 26 17.08 -22.63 19.26
C GLY A 26 18.11 -23.14 18.24
N TYR A 27 17.82 -23.07 16.94
CA TYR A 27 18.68 -23.62 15.89
C TYR A 27 19.74 -22.62 15.35
N ILE A 28 19.70 -21.36 15.80
CA ILE A 28 20.74 -20.37 15.52
C ILE A 28 21.26 -19.89 16.88
N ASP A 29 22.53 -20.16 17.17
CA ASP A 29 23.15 -19.88 18.48
C ASP A 29 22.93 -18.46 18.99
N VAL A 30 23.00 -17.47 18.09
CA VAL A 30 22.81 -16.05 18.41
C VAL A 30 21.36 -15.78 18.84
N LEU A 31 20.38 -16.35 18.14
CA LEU A 31 18.96 -16.17 18.45
C LEU A 31 18.53 -16.96 19.69
N ALA A 32 19.14 -18.12 19.92
CA ALA A 32 18.90 -18.94 21.11
C ALA A 32 19.26 -18.20 22.42
N LYS A 33 20.21 -17.25 22.34
CA LYS A 33 20.69 -16.43 23.46
C LYS A 33 20.03 -15.04 23.53
N ALA A 34 19.02 -14.77 22.70
CA ALA A 34 18.35 -13.48 22.67
C ALA A 34 17.70 -13.14 24.03
N ASP A 35 17.74 -11.86 24.41
CA ASP A 35 17.10 -11.37 25.63
C ASP A 35 15.57 -11.42 25.50
N THR A 36 14.96 -12.45 26.07
CA THR A 36 13.50 -12.70 26.00
C THR A 36 12.63 -11.72 26.78
N SER A 37 13.24 -10.81 27.55
CA SER A 37 12.51 -9.73 28.23
C SER A 37 12.13 -8.59 27.27
N LYS A 38 12.81 -8.50 26.11
CA LYS A 38 12.61 -7.43 25.14
C LYS A 38 11.29 -7.54 24.41
N MET A 39 10.59 -6.42 24.32
CA MET A 39 9.37 -6.32 23.54
C MET A 39 9.13 -4.89 23.06
N ALA A 40 8.65 -4.76 21.83
CA ALA A 40 8.34 -3.47 21.23
C ALA A 40 7.22 -3.56 20.21
N VAL A 41 6.56 -2.42 19.98
CA VAL A 41 5.51 -2.26 18.97
C VAL A 41 5.61 -0.88 18.34
N ALA A 42 5.36 -0.80 17.03
CA ALA A 42 5.38 0.45 16.28
C ALA A 42 4.28 0.48 15.21
N LEU A 43 3.75 1.68 14.96
CA LEU A 43 2.81 2.02 13.90
C LEU A 43 3.37 3.17 13.09
N ALA A 44 3.50 2.98 11.78
CA ALA A 44 3.85 4.03 10.83
C ALA A 44 2.66 4.30 9.92
N MET A 45 2.19 5.54 9.92
CA MET A 45 1.10 6.00 9.08
C MET A 45 1.61 6.24 7.66
N VAL A 46 0.72 6.11 6.67
CA VAL A 46 1.05 6.38 5.26
C VAL A 46 1.40 7.86 4.99
N ASP A 47 1.08 8.76 5.92
CA ASP A 47 1.44 10.18 5.89
C ASP A 47 2.77 10.53 6.58
N GLY A 48 3.50 9.51 7.06
CA GLY A 48 4.83 9.67 7.65
C GLY A 48 4.84 9.78 9.19
N ASN A 49 3.70 9.80 9.86
CA ASN A 49 3.71 9.78 11.33
C ASN A 49 4.12 8.40 11.87
N LEU A 50 5.08 8.37 12.80
CA LEU A 50 5.58 7.14 13.43
C LEU A 50 5.33 7.18 14.95
N TYR A 51 4.62 6.17 15.45
CA TYR A 51 4.38 5.92 16.87
C TYR A 51 5.04 4.60 17.27
N SER A 52 5.63 4.54 18.46
CA SER A 52 6.32 3.34 18.94
C SER A 52 6.38 3.32 20.46
N ALA A 53 6.50 2.12 21.04
CA ALA A 53 6.61 1.89 22.47
C ALA A 53 7.49 0.66 22.76
N GLY A 54 8.03 0.58 23.98
CA GLY A 54 8.88 -0.53 24.44
C GLY A 54 10.33 -0.39 24.00
N ASP A 55 11.00 -1.51 23.77
CA ASP A 55 12.40 -1.60 23.32
C ASP A 55 12.54 -1.27 21.82
N ASP A 56 11.99 -0.14 21.37
CA ASP A 56 11.74 0.18 19.97
C ASP A 56 12.98 0.42 19.09
N ARG A 57 14.16 0.50 19.71
CA ARG A 57 15.46 0.68 19.06
C ARG A 57 16.37 -0.54 19.16
N VAL A 58 15.93 -1.61 19.83
CA VAL A 58 16.70 -2.85 19.84
C VAL A 58 16.71 -3.41 18.42
N GLU A 59 17.92 -3.63 17.91
CA GLU A 59 18.12 -4.22 16.60
C GLU A 59 18.11 -5.75 16.69
N PHE A 60 17.61 -6.38 15.64
CA PHE A 60 17.56 -7.82 15.44
C PHE A 60 17.60 -8.15 13.95
N SER A 61 18.03 -9.36 13.59
CA SER A 61 18.03 -9.80 12.20
C SER A 61 16.61 -9.89 11.63
N ILE A 62 16.36 -9.31 10.45
CA ILE A 62 15.05 -9.24 9.79
C ILE A 62 14.47 -10.62 9.45
N GLN A 63 15.32 -11.61 9.22
CA GLN A 63 14.94 -13.00 8.97
C GLN A 63 13.91 -13.12 7.81
N SER A 64 12.93 -14.01 7.95
CA SER A 64 11.90 -14.28 6.92
C SER A 64 11.01 -13.07 6.58
N ILE A 65 11.05 -11.97 7.34
CA ILE A 65 10.36 -10.73 6.97
C ILE A 65 10.92 -10.18 5.64
N SER A 66 12.23 -10.34 5.41
CA SER A 66 12.90 -9.88 4.19
C SER A 66 12.30 -10.47 2.91
N LYS A 67 11.68 -11.66 2.97
CA LYS A 67 11.11 -12.36 1.81
C LYS A 67 10.07 -11.54 1.07
N ALA A 68 9.23 -10.81 1.80
CA ALA A 68 8.18 -9.98 1.20
C ALA A 68 8.80 -8.87 0.34
N PHE A 69 9.83 -8.21 0.86
CA PHE A 69 10.52 -7.12 0.16
C PHE A 69 11.37 -7.65 -1.00
N VAL A 70 12.11 -8.73 -0.81
CA VAL A 70 12.93 -9.31 -1.89
C VAL A 70 12.08 -9.93 -3.00
N TYR A 71 10.89 -10.44 -2.70
CA TYR A 71 9.91 -10.81 -3.72
C TYR A 71 9.48 -9.60 -4.55
N ALA A 72 9.28 -8.44 -3.92
CA ALA A 72 8.97 -7.21 -4.64
C ALA A 72 10.10 -6.80 -5.60
N LEU A 73 11.37 -6.89 -5.14
CA LEU A 73 12.55 -6.60 -5.95
C LEU A 73 12.72 -7.58 -7.11
N ALA A 74 12.45 -8.87 -6.89
CA ALA A 74 12.47 -9.87 -7.95
C ALA A 74 11.43 -9.56 -9.04
N ILE A 75 10.22 -9.10 -8.66
CA ILE A 75 9.20 -8.66 -9.62
C ILE A 75 9.66 -7.40 -10.37
N GLU A 76 10.32 -6.47 -9.69
CA GLU A 76 10.84 -5.25 -10.30
C GLU A 76 11.94 -5.54 -11.33
N ASP A 77 12.92 -6.36 -10.96
CA ASP A 77 14.10 -6.61 -11.79
C ASP A 77 13.83 -7.63 -12.92
N ALA A 78 13.02 -8.68 -12.67
CA ALA A 78 12.75 -9.74 -13.64
C ALA A 78 11.37 -9.65 -14.33
N GLY A 79 10.44 -8.84 -13.79
CA GLY A 79 9.06 -8.77 -14.24
C GLY A 79 8.17 -9.89 -13.67
N LEU A 80 6.90 -9.56 -13.38
CA LEU A 80 5.95 -10.49 -12.77
C LEU A 80 5.78 -11.82 -13.55
N PRO A 81 5.66 -11.85 -14.90
CA PRO A 81 5.52 -13.12 -15.63
C PRO A 81 6.68 -14.09 -15.40
N ALA A 82 7.93 -13.60 -15.50
CA ALA A 82 9.11 -14.44 -15.29
C ALA A 82 9.22 -14.94 -13.85
N VAL A 83 8.83 -14.12 -12.87
CA VAL A 83 8.76 -14.55 -11.47
C VAL A 83 7.72 -15.66 -11.28
N LEU A 84 6.54 -15.53 -11.89
CA LEU A 84 5.46 -16.52 -11.75
C LEU A 84 5.74 -17.84 -12.47
N GLU A 85 6.60 -17.86 -13.50
CA GLU A 85 7.12 -19.09 -14.09
C GLU A 85 7.97 -19.89 -13.09
N LYS A 86 8.61 -19.21 -12.14
CA LYS A 86 9.59 -19.79 -11.21
C LYS A 86 9.06 -19.94 -9.79
N ILE A 87 8.01 -19.23 -9.40
CA ILE A 87 7.46 -19.19 -8.04
C ILE A 87 5.92 -19.13 -8.12
N GLY A 88 5.24 -20.01 -7.40
CA GLY A 88 3.79 -19.97 -7.25
C GLY A 88 3.30 -18.85 -6.32
N VAL A 89 2.01 -18.86 -6.02
CA VAL A 89 1.35 -17.90 -5.11
C VAL A 89 0.43 -18.58 -4.08
N GLU A 90 0.39 -19.91 -4.11
CA GLU A 90 -0.54 -20.71 -3.31
C GLU A 90 0.08 -21.06 -1.95
N PRO A 91 -0.74 -21.15 -0.88
CA PRO A 91 -0.28 -21.65 0.39
C PRO A 91 0.21 -23.10 0.23
N SER A 92 1.30 -23.45 0.90
CA SER A 92 1.90 -24.78 0.76
C SER A 92 1.15 -25.87 1.53
N GLY A 93 0.33 -25.53 2.54
CA GLY A 93 -0.40 -26.46 3.43
C GLY A 93 0.49 -27.38 4.28
N ASP A 94 1.76 -27.51 3.91
CA ASP A 94 2.81 -28.17 4.66
C ASP A 94 3.47 -27.20 5.64
N ALA A 95 3.83 -27.71 6.83
CA ALA A 95 4.68 -27.01 7.78
C ALA A 95 5.92 -26.44 7.07
N PHE A 96 6.37 -25.27 7.53
CA PHE A 96 7.54 -24.53 7.01
C PHE A 96 8.79 -25.40 6.70
N ASN A 97 8.89 -26.56 7.36
CA ASN A 97 9.98 -27.51 7.27
C ASN A 97 9.91 -28.53 6.11
N ARG A 98 8.78 -28.70 5.41
CA ARG A 98 8.66 -29.62 4.26
C ARG A 98 9.07 -28.98 2.93
N LEU A 99 9.55 -29.81 2.00
CA LEU A 99 9.94 -29.39 0.65
C LEU A 99 8.68 -29.19 -0.21
N SER A 100 8.06 -28.04 -0.11
CA SER A 100 6.81 -27.74 -0.83
C SER A 100 7.07 -27.23 -2.25
N LEU A 101 7.14 -28.15 -3.19
CA LEU A 101 7.14 -27.89 -4.64
C LEU A 101 5.78 -28.24 -5.25
N GLU A 102 5.32 -27.44 -6.19
CA GLU A 102 4.10 -27.72 -6.96
C GLU A 102 4.30 -28.98 -7.84
N ARG A 103 3.32 -29.88 -7.83
CA ARG A 103 3.40 -31.13 -8.61
C ARG A 103 3.45 -30.82 -10.11
N GLY A 104 4.42 -31.40 -10.80
CA GLY A 104 4.59 -31.27 -12.24
C GLY A 104 5.53 -30.13 -12.63
N SER A 105 5.25 -28.89 -12.20
CA SER A 105 6.08 -27.71 -12.50
C SER A 105 7.36 -27.65 -11.66
N ASN A 106 7.37 -28.30 -10.48
CA ASN A 106 8.45 -28.26 -9.49
C ASN A 106 8.85 -26.85 -9.01
N ARG A 107 8.02 -25.83 -9.28
CA ARG A 107 8.25 -24.49 -8.73
C ARG A 107 7.85 -24.45 -7.25
N PRO A 108 8.54 -23.67 -6.41
CA PRO A 108 8.11 -23.44 -5.04
C PRO A 108 6.67 -22.90 -4.97
N MET A 109 5.90 -23.34 -3.97
CA MET A 109 4.49 -22.99 -3.84
C MET A 109 4.23 -21.47 -3.73
N ASN A 110 5.10 -20.75 -3.02
CA ASN A 110 5.01 -19.29 -2.83
C ASN A 110 6.38 -18.68 -2.40
N PRO A 111 6.56 -17.36 -2.50
CA PRO A 111 7.80 -16.68 -2.06
C PRO A 111 8.00 -16.60 -0.54
N MET A 112 7.01 -16.95 0.29
CA MET A 112 7.10 -16.81 1.76
C MET A 112 7.77 -18.03 2.43
N ILE A 113 7.86 -19.16 1.72
CA ILE A 113 8.66 -20.33 2.10
C ILE A 113 10.12 -20.19 1.63
N ASN A 114 11.04 -20.93 2.24
CA ASN A 114 12.49 -20.81 1.94
C ASN A 114 12.82 -21.10 0.48
N ALA A 115 12.20 -22.13 -0.12
CA ALA A 115 12.43 -22.47 -1.51
C ALA A 115 12.07 -21.29 -2.44
N GLY A 116 10.90 -20.68 -2.25
CA GLY A 116 10.50 -19.51 -3.01
C GLY A 116 11.35 -18.28 -2.73
N ALA A 117 11.81 -18.09 -1.49
CA ALA A 117 12.69 -16.99 -1.14
C ALA A 117 14.09 -17.09 -1.76
N ILE A 118 14.69 -18.29 -1.78
CA ILE A 118 15.97 -18.55 -2.44
C ILE A 118 15.82 -18.34 -3.95
N THR A 119 14.70 -18.79 -4.55
CA THR A 119 14.39 -18.51 -5.95
C THR A 119 14.24 -17.01 -6.20
N ALA A 120 13.47 -16.28 -5.38
CA ALA A 120 13.28 -14.84 -5.50
C ALA A 120 14.62 -14.10 -5.42
N HIS A 121 15.48 -14.46 -4.46
CA HIS A 121 16.83 -13.93 -4.33
C HIS A 121 17.64 -14.12 -5.62
N SER A 122 17.59 -15.31 -6.22
CA SER A 122 18.32 -15.60 -7.48
C SER A 122 17.86 -14.77 -8.68
N LEU A 123 16.65 -14.20 -8.63
CA LEU A 123 16.06 -13.38 -9.70
C LEU A 123 16.38 -11.88 -9.55
N VAL A 124 16.94 -11.45 -8.41
CA VAL A 124 17.33 -10.05 -8.20
C VAL A 124 18.55 -9.69 -9.04
N VAL A 125 18.58 -8.47 -9.59
CA VAL A 125 19.50 -7.93 -10.60
C VAL A 125 19.42 -8.64 -11.94
N SER A 126 19.88 -9.89 -12.01
CA SER A 126 19.84 -10.73 -13.21
C SER A 126 20.24 -12.18 -12.89
N PRO A 127 19.98 -13.15 -13.77
CA PRO A 127 20.41 -14.53 -13.56
C PRO A 127 21.93 -14.72 -13.43
N SER A 128 22.73 -13.86 -14.06
CA SER A 128 24.19 -13.90 -14.06
C SER A 128 24.85 -13.03 -12.98
N ALA A 129 24.07 -12.30 -12.19
CA ALA A 129 24.61 -11.44 -11.13
C ALA A 129 25.38 -12.23 -10.07
N THR A 130 26.41 -11.61 -9.51
CA THR A 130 27.18 -12.19 -8.39
C THR A 130 26.42 -12.08 -7.06
N LEU A 131 26.92 -12.78 -6.04
CA LEU A 131 26.41 -12.68 -4.67
C LEU A 131 26.46 -11.23 -4.16
N GLU A 132 27.59 -10.56 -4.39
CA GLU A 132 27.84 -9.20 -3.92
C GLU A 132 26.86 -8.21 -4.56
N GLN A 133 26.67 -8.30 -5.89
CA GLN A 133 25.74 -7.44 -6.62
C GLN A 133 24.29 -7.58 -6.13
N ARG A 134 23.85 -8.82 -5.88
CA ARG A 134 22.51 -9.08 -5.32
C ARG A 134 22.39 -8.55 -3.90
N THR A 135 23.41 -8.80 -3.07
CA THR A 135 23.45 -8.35 -1.67
C THR A 135 23.39 -6.83 -1.58
N GLU A 136 24.18 -6.12 -2.40
CA GLU A 136 24.20 -4.66 -2.45
C GLU A 136 22.85 -4.09 -2.91
N ARG A 137 22.25 -4.65 -3.97
CA ARG A 137 20.92 -4.24 -4.45
C ARG A 137 19.85 -4.40 -3.38
N ILE A 138 19.84 -5.54 -2.69
CA ILE A 138 18.88 -5.85 -1.62
C ILE A 138 19.09 -4.92 -0.41
N LEU A 139 20.34 -4.77 0.05
CA LEU A 139 20.65 -3.93 1.20
C LEU A 139 20.31 -2.45 0.93
N THR A 140 20.62 -1.96 -0.27
CA THR A 140 20.29 -0.59 -0.70
C THR A 140 18.78 -0.38 -0.73
N ALA A 141 18.03 -1.33 -1.30
CA ALA A 141 16.58 -1.23 -1.36
C ALA A 141 15.92 -1.28 0.02
N LEU A 142 16.34 -2.21 0.89
CA LEU A 142 15.82 -2.30 2.25
C LEU A 142 16.18 -1.05 3.07
N SER A 143 17.36 -0.45 2.84
CA SER A 143 17.75 0.83 3.44
C SER A 143 16.86 1.98 3.00
N ARG A 144 16.51 2.06 1.70
CA ARG A 144 15.53 3.03 1.19
C ARG A 144 14.16 2.85 1.84
N LEU A 145 13.69 1.60 1.94
CA LEU A 145 12.42 1.27 2.61
C LEU A 145 12.42 1.68 4.10
N ALA A 146 13.52 1.45 4.82
CA ALA A 146 13.66 1.83 6.22
C ALA A 146 13.87 3.35 6.42
N GLY A 147 14.29 4.08 5.39
CA GLY A 147 14.65 5.49 5.48
C GLY A 147 16.00 5.74 6.17
N ARG A 148 16.84 4.71 6.33
CA ARG A 148 18.19 4.79 6.89
C ARG A 148 19.08 3.69 6.32
N GLN A 149 20.40 3.87 6.42
CA GLN A 149 21.34 2.81 6.06
C GLN A 149 21.21 1.62 7.02
N LEU A 150 20.92 0.45 6.46
CA LEU A 150 20.95 -0.84 7.17
C LEU A 150 22.30 -1.53 6.94
N HIS A 151 22.58 -2.56 7.74
CA HIS A 151 23.79 -3.38 7.62
C HIS A 151 23.46 -4.86 7.84
N VAL A 152 24.36 -5.73 7.40
CA VAL A 152 24.29 -7.17 7.67
C VAL A 152 24.91 -7.43 9.04
N ASP A 153 24.22 -8.16 9.89
CA ASP A 153 24.78 -8.72 11.12
C ASP A 153 25.63 -9.95 10.76
N GLU A 154 26.96 -9.77 10.74
CA GLU A 154 27.88 -10.84 10.37
C GLU A 154 27.90 -11.97 11.41
N GLU A 155 27.57 -11.71 12.67
CA GLU A 155 27.52 -12.75 13.70
C GLU A 155 26.35 -13.71 13.44
N VAL A 156 25.17 -13.15 13.14
CA VAL A 156 23.99 -13.95 12.74
C VAL A 156 24.25 -14.69 11.42
N TYR A 157 24.86 -14.02 10.44
CA TYR A 157 25.18 -14.63 9.15
C TYR A 157 26.09 -15.85 9.30
N GLU A 158 27.19 -15.72 10.03
CA GLU A 158 28.15 -16.81 10.25
C GLU A 158 27.54 -17.95 11.08
N ALA A 159 26.66 -17.63 12.04
CA ALA A 159 25.94 -18.64 12.81
C ALA A 159 24.95 -19.44 11.95
N GLU A 160 24.14 -18.76 11.14
CA GLU A 160 23.14 -19.41 10.28
C GLU A 160 23.80 -20.17 9.11
N LEU A 161 24.96 -19.71 8.63
CA LEU A 161 25.71 -20.40 7.57
C LEU A 161 26.27 -21.76 8.02
N LYS A 162 26.66 -21.91 9.29
CA LYS A 162 27.18 -23.17 9.85
C LYS A 162 26.13 -24.29 9.82
N ASP A 163 24.86 -23.94 10.02
CA ASP A 163 23.74 -24.89 10.07
C ASP A 163 22.85 -24.82 8.79
N ALA A 164 23.41 -24.36 7.67
CA ALA A 164 22.68 -24.09 6.43
C ALA A 164 22.33 -25.33 5.58
N ASP A 165 22.67 -26.55 6.02
CA ASP A 165 22.54 -27.79 5.23
C ASP A 165 21.16 -27.98 4.59
N ARG A 166 20.09 -27.66 5.33
CA ARG A 166 18.72 -27.74 4.80
C ARG A 166 18.50 -26.77 3.64
N ASN A 167 18.92 -25.51 3.79
CA ASN A 167 18.78 -24.52 2.73
C ASN A 167 19.69 -24.86 1.54
N MET A 168 20.87 -25.43 1.78
CA MET A 168 21.75 -25.97 0.73
C MET A 168 21.05 -27.09 -0.05
N GLY A 169 20.43 -28.05 0.63
CA GLY A 169 19.62 -29.09 0.01
C GLY A 169 18.49 -28.53 -0.86
N ILE A 170 17.77 -27.51 -0.36
CA ILE A 170 16.76 -26.79 -1.15
C ILE A 170 17.39 -26.15 -2.40
N GLY A 171 18.52 -25.46 -2.27
CA GLY A 171 19.22 -24.85 -3.40
C GLY A 171 19.57 -25.87 -4.50
N TYR A 172 20.16 -27.01 -4.12
CA TYR A 172 20.49 -28.07 -5.08
C TYR A 172 19.25 -28.67 -5.74
N MET A 173 18.17 -28.86 -4.99
CA MET A 173 16.89 -29.33 -5.53
C MET A 173 16.32 -28.34 -6.55
N LEU A 174 16.32 -27.04 -6.25
CA LEU A 174 15.86 -25.99 -7.16
C LEU A 174 16.67 -25.97 -8.46
N LYS A 175 17.99 -26.21 -8.36
CA LYS A 175 18.87 -26.31 -9.53
C LYS A 175 18.59 -27.55 -10.36
N ALA A 176 18.40 -28.70 -9.72
CA ALA A 176 18.04 -29.95 -10.40
C ALA A 176 16.68 -29.83 -11.12
N ALA A 177 15.74 -29.09 -10.55
CA ALA A 177 14.45 -28.77 -11.16
C ALA A 177 14.52 -27.68 -12.25
N GLY A 178 15.68 -27.09 -12.53
CA GLY A 178 15.84 -26.00 -13.50
C GLY A 178 15.19 -24.67 -13.09
N ILE A 179 14.81 -24.53 -11.81
CA ILE A 179 14.21 -23.30 -11.28
C ILE A 179 15.27 -22.21 -11.19
N ILE A 180 16.41 -22.51 -10.54
CA ILE A 180 17.55 -21.59 -10.47
C ILE A 180 18.66 -22.01 -11.43
N THR A 181 19.35 -21.04 -12.03
CA THR A 181 20.45 -21.28 -12.98
C THR A 181 21.82 -20.91 -12.44
N CYS A 182 21.92 -20.17 -11.33
CA CYS A 182 23.16 -19.86 -10.65
C CYS A 182 23.72 -21.06 -9.84
N ASP A 183 24.85 -20.87 -9.15
CA ASP A 183 25.35 -21.84 -8.16
C ASP A 183 24.39 -21.86 -6.94
N PRO A 184 23.81 -23.02 -6.58
CA PRO A 184 22.99 -23.17 -5.37
C PRO A 184 23.60 -22.58 -4.11
N ARG A 185 24.91 -22.73 -3.92
CA ARG A 185 25.61 -22.28 -2.72
C ARG A 185 25.60 -20.76 -2.63
N GLU A 186 25.79 -20.08 -3.75
CA GLU A 186 25.76 -18.62 -3.81
C GLU A 186 24.34 -18.09 -3.58
N ALA A 187 23.32 -18.73 -4.15
CA ALA A 187 21.93 -18.36 -3.89
C ALA A 187 21.56 -18.49 -2.40
N VAL A 188 22.01 -19.57 -1.75
CA VAL A 188 21.74 -19.82 -0.33
C VAL A 188 22.51 -18.87 0.56
N LYS A 189 23.80 -18.65 0.32
CA LYS A 189 24.60 -17.65 1.07
C LYS A 189 23.97 -16.26 0.98
N GLY A 190 23.55 -15.85 -0.23
CA GLY A 190 22.91 -14.55 -0.44
C GLY A 190 21.59 -14.43 0.29
N TYR A 191 20.78 -15.49 0.29
CA TYR A 191 19.55 -15.56 1.08
C TYR A 191 19.82 -15.44 2.60
N ILE A 192 20.86 -16.10 3.13
CA ILE A 192 21.22 -16.00 4.55
C ILE A 192 21.72 -14.58 4.88
N ARG A 193 22.55 -13.95 4.02
CA ARG A 193 22.94 -12.54 4.20
C ARG A 193 21.72 -11.61 4.24
N GLN A 194 20.75 -11.83 3.35
CA GLN A 194 19.48 -11.10 3.35
C GLN A 194 18.71 -11.29 4.68
N CYS A 195 18.64 -12.51 5.22
CA CYS A 195 17.99 -12.78 6.50
C CYS A 195 18.72 -12.14 7.69
N SER A 196 20.02 -11.93 7.56
CA SER A 196 20.89 -11.36 8.59
C SER A 196 20.92 -9.83 8.59
N ILE A 197 20.13 -9.15 7.76
CA ILE A 197 20.07 -7.68 7.78
C ILE A 197 19.46 -7.19 9.10
N SER A 198 20.18 -6.30 9.78
CA SER A 198 19.81 -5.75 11.08
C SER A 198 18.76 -4.65 10.95
N VAL A 199 17.67 -4.76 11.72
CA VAL A 199 16.54 -3.81 11.77
C VAL A 199 16.01 -3.68 13.20
N ASN A 200 15.29 -2.60 13.48
CA ASN A 200 14.44 -2.48 14.68
C ASN A 200 12.96 -2.35 14.27
N VAL A 201 12.04 -2.33 15.25
CA VAL A 201 10.60 -2.25 14.97
C VAL A 201 10.18 -0.96 14.27
N ARG A 202 10.91 0.14 14.46
CA ARG A 202 10.61 1.41 13.79
C ARG A 202 10.90 1.30 12.29
N ASP A 203 12.02 0.69 11.93
CA ASP A 203 12.36 0.42 10.53
C ASP A 203 11.28 -0.44 9.89
N LEU A 204 10.95 -1.56 10.55
CA LEU A 204 9.96 -2.50 10.06
C LEU A 204 8.57 -1.86 9.88
N ALA A 205 8.15 -0.97 10.80
CA ALA A 205 6.89 -0.26 10.67
C ALA A 205 6.89 0.66 9.44
N VAL A 206 7.98 1.40 9.20
CA VAL A 206 8.11 2.29 8.03
C VAL A 206 8.20 1.49 6.72
N MET A 207 8.93 0.38 6.71
CA MET A 207 9.00 -0.53 5.57
C MET A 207 7.63 -1.13 5.25
N ALA A 208 6.87 -1.55 6.28
CA ALA A 208 5.50 -2.02 6.13
C ALA A 208 4.55 -0.91 5.65
N ALA A 209 4.72 0.32 6.15
CA ALA A 209 3.93 1.47 5.72
C ALA A 209 4.21 1.86 4.27
N THR A 210 5.42 1.60 3.77
CA THR A 210 5.73 1.74 2.34
C THR A 210 4.90 0.77 1.50
N LEU A 211 4.72 -0.48 1.93
CA LEU A 211 3.80 -1.42 1.29
C LEU A 211 2.35 -0.95 1.42
N SER A 212 1.93 -0.48 2.60
CA SER A 212 0.58 0.07 2.81
C SER A 212 0.30 1.29 1.92
N ASN A 213 1.32 2.08 1.60
CA ASN A 213 1.24 3.29 0.77
C ASN A 213 1.49 3.01 -0.72
N GLY A 214 1.27 1.78 -1.19
CA GLY A 214 1.40 1.44 -2.61
C GLY A 214 2.83 1.51 -3.14
N GLY A 215 3.83 1.44 -2.25
CA GLY A 215 5.25 1.41 -2.58
C GLY A 215 5.97 2.75 -2.47
N VAL A 216 5.27 3.79 -2.00
CA VAL A 216 5.83 5.11 -1.71
C VAL A 216 6.24 5.19 -0.24
N GLN A 217 7.52 5.46 0.01
CA GLN A 217 8.08 5.56 1.35
C GLN A 217 7.47 6.80 2.05
N PRO A 218 6.85 6.65 3.23
CA PRO A 218 5.97 7.68 3.80
C PRO A 218 6.69 8.91 4.39
N LEU A 219 7.98 8.79 4.73
CA LEU A 219 8.82 9.87 5.25
C LEU A 219 9.52 10.67 4.15
N THR A 220 9.97 9.99 3.09
CA THR A 220 10.77 10.60 2.02
C THR A 220 9.95 10.94 0.77
N GLY A 221 8.75 10.34 0.61
CA GLY A 221 7.93 10.45 -0.58
C GLY A 221 8.49 9.69 -1.79
N GLU A 222 9.57 8.94 -1.61
CA GLU A 222 10.23 8.19 -2.68
C GLU A 222 9.39 6.97 -3.11
N SER A 223 9.16 6.81 -4.41
CA SER A 223 8.57 5.58 -4.95
C SER A 223 9.64 4.48 -5.00
N VAL A 224 9.64 3.59 -4.01
CA VAL A 224 10.65 2.52 -3.87
C VAL A 224 10.21 1.22 -4.54
N ILE A 225 8.91 0.91 -4.53
CA ILE A 225 8.36 -0.31 -5.15
C ILE A 225 7.19 0.09 -6.06
N PRO A 226 7.08 -0.44 -7.29
CA PRO A 226 5.91 -0.22 -8.13
C PRO A 226 4.62 -0.73 -7.47
N GLN A 227 3.53 0.05 -7.59
CA GLN A 227 2.24 -0.27 -6.98
C GLN A 227 1.68 -1.66 -7.38
N THR A 228 1.92 -2.08 -8.62
CA THR A 228 1.50 -3.40 -9.13
C THR A 228 2.22 -4.54 -8.39
N SER A 229 3.51 -4.39 -8.13
CA SER A 229 4.33 -5.32 -7.34
C SER A 229 3.87 -5.35 -5.89
N VAL A 230 3.59 -4.18 -5.29
CA VAL A 230 3.07 -4.09 -3.93
C VAL A 230 1.76 -4.84 -3.77
N ARG A 231 0.82 -4.68 -4.71
CA ARG A 231 -0.43 -5.45 -4.69
C ARG A 231 -0.16 -6.96 -4.68
N GLN A 232 0.76 -7.43 -5.52
CA GLN A 232 1.13 -8.84 -5.57
C GLN A 232 1.75 -9.34 -4.25
N VAL A 233 2.66 -8.56 -3.68
CA VAL A 233 3.31 -8.87 -2.39
C VAL A 233 2.28 -8.96 -1.27
N LEU A 234 1.38 -7.98 -1.15
CA LEU A 234 0.34 -7.95 -0.13
C LEU A 234 -0.64 -9.13 -0.27
N SER A 235 -1.01 -9.51 -1.50
CA SER A 235 -1.85 -10.69 -1.74
C SER A 235 -1.19 -11.96 -1.19
N VAL A 236 0.09 -12.18 -1.48
CA VAL A 236 0.81 -13.36 -1.01
C VAL A 236 1.11 -13.30 0.49
N MET A 237 1.40 -12.12 1.05
CA MET A 237 1.52 -11.95 2.52
C MET A 237 0.23 -12.34 3.24
N THR A 238 -0.92 -12.00 2.66
CA THR A 238 -2.24 -12.33 3.22
C THR A 238 -2.46 -13.84 3.29
N THR A 239 -2.13 -14.58 2.22
CA THR A 239 -2.43 -16.02 2.13
C THR A 239 -1.30 -16.92 2.65
N CYS A 240 -0.05 -16.44 2.67
CA CYS A 240 1.13 -17.28 2.93
C CYS A 240 2.06 -16.72 4.02
N GLY A 241 1.86 -15.49 4.49
CA GLY A 241 2.85 -14.78 5.30
C GLY A 241 3.00 -15.28 6.75
N MET A 242 1.92 -15.84 7.29
CA MET A 242 1.86 -16.39 8.66
C MET A 242 1.90 -17.94 8.68
N TYR A 243 2.42 -18.54 7.60
CA TYR A 243 2.59 -20.00 7.47
C TYR A 243 1.27 -20.76 7.70
N ASP A 244 1.30 -21.81 8.53
CA ASP A 244 0.14 -22.65 8.87
C ASP A 244 -0.93 -21.87 9.66
N ALA A 245 -0.63 -20.67 10.14
CA ALA A 245 -1.59 -19.79 10.82
C ALA A 245 -2.26 -18.77 9.88
N ALA A 246 -2.01 -18.79 8.57
CA ALA A 246 -2.53 -17.75 7.66
C ALA A 246 -4.06 -17.64 7.67
N GLY A 247 -4.78 -18.76 7.74
CA GLY A 247 -6.25 -18.77 7.84
C GLY A 247 -6.76 -18.11 9.13
N ASP A 248 -6.26 -18.57 10.28
CA ASP A 248 -6.58 -18.00 11.59
C ASP A 248 -6.24 -16.50 11.64
N TRP A 249 -5.09 -16.12 11.08
CA TRP A 249 -4.62 -14.74 11.05
C TRP A 249 -5.51 -13.83 10.23
N VAL A 250 -5.91 -14.23 9.02
CA VAL A 250 -6.81 -13.43 8.19
C VAL A 250 -8.17 -13.22 8.85
N SER A 251 -8.65 -14.21 9.62
CA SER A 251 -9.94 -14.11 10.31
C SER A 251 -9.88 -13.27 11.60
N ASN A 252 -8.79 -13.36 12.37
CA ASN A 252 -8.70 -12.73 13.69
C ASN A 252 -7.98 -11.38 13.69
N VAL A 253 -7.06 -11.17 12.74
CA VAL A 253 -6.24 -9.95 12.62
C VAL A 253 -6.55 -9.23 11.31
N GLY A 254 -6.63 -9.95 10.19
CA GLY A 254 -7.01 -9.38 8.89
C GLY A 254 -6.04 -8.37 8.29
N ILE A 255 -4.76 -8.40 8.70
CA ILE A 255 -3.72 -7.52 8.17
C ILE A 255 -2.72 -8.38 7.38
N PRO A 256 -2.38 -8.08 6.11
CA PRO A 256 -1.29 -8.76 5.40
C PRO A 256 0.00 -8.71 6.22
N ALA A 257 0.57 -9.86 6.58
CA ALA A 257 1.65 -9.90 7.57
C ALA A 257 2.78 -10.86 7.20
N LYS A 258 3.92 -10.72 7.88
CA LYS A 258 5.02 -11.68 7.81
C LYS A 258 5.76 -11.72 9.14
N SER A 259 5.95 -12.93 9.66
CA SER A 259 6.78 -13.21 10.84
C SER A 259 8.24 -13.55 10.47
N GLY A 260 9.17 -13.26 11.39
CA GLY A 260 10.56 -13.69 11.37
C GLY A 260 10.95 -14.38 12.69
N VAL A 261 11.79 -15.40 12.59
CA VAL A 261 12.22 -16.24 13.75
C VAL A 261 13.03 -15.50 14.81
N ALA A 262 13.52 -14.29 14.51
CA ALA A 262 14.11 -13.41 15.52
C ALA A 262 13.05 -12.83 16.49
N GLY A 263 11.76 -13.04 16.23
CA GLY A 263 10.66 -12.54 17.05
C GLY A 263 9.96 -11.30 16.48
N GLY A 264 10.34 -10.87 15.27
CA GLY A 264 9.70 -9.77 14.56
C GLY A 264 8.43 -10.19 13.83
N ILE A 265 7.44 -9.31 13.77
CA ILE A 265 6.28 -9.43 12.87
C ILE A 265 6.06 -8.07 12.20
N ILE A 266 5.83 -8.06 10.90
CA ILE A 266 5.28 -6.90 10.19
C ILE A 266 3.84 -7.14 9.79
N GLY A 267 3.06 -6.07 9.70
CA GLY A 267 1.78 -6.06 9.02
C GLY A 267 1.58 -4.78 8.23
N ALA A 268 1.02 -4.89 7.02
CA ALA A 268 0.83 -3.77 6.11
C ALA A 268 -0.64 -3.67 5.71
N LEU A 269 -1.41 -2.80 6.39
CA LEU A 269 -2.82 -2.56 6.08
C LEU A 269 -2.95 -1.53 4.94
N PRO A 270 -3.41 -1.93 3.74
CA PRO A 270 -3.37 -1.08 2.57
C PRO A 270 -4.12 0.25 2.75
N GLY A 271 -3.45 1.36 2.42
CA GLY A 271 -3.98 2.71 2.49
C GLY A 271 -4.08 3.31 3.89
N GLN A 272 -3.66 2.60 4.94
CA GLN A 272 -3.86 3.03 6.33
C GLN A 272 -2.56 3.10 7.12
N VAL A 273 -1.95 1.94 7.41
CA VAL A 273 -0.87 1.85 8.41
C VAL A 273 0.06 0.68 8.12
N GLY A 274 1.34 0.84 8.41
CA GLY A 274 2.29 -0.24 8.61
C GLY A 274 2.50 -0.47 10.10
N LEU A 275 2.43 -1.73 10.54
CA LEU A 275 2.74 -2.13 11.91
C LEU A 275 3.98 -3.00 11.96
N ALA A 276 4.66 -2.94 13.09
CA ALA A 276 5.67 -3.91 13.46
C ALA A 276 5.59 -4.22 14.95
N SER A 277 5.92 -5.46 15.30
CA SER A 277 6.13 -5.88 16.67
C SER A 277 7.38 -6.72 16.78
N PHE A 278 7.95 -6.76 17.98
CA PHE A 278 9.11 -7.58 18.31
C PHE A 278 8.94 -8.19 19.68
N SER A 279 9.18 -9.50 19.78
CA SER A 279 9.38 -10.24 21.03
C SER A 279 10.00 -11.60 20.69
N PRO A 280 11.19 -11.96 21.23
CA PRO A 280 11.96 -13.14 20.76
C PRO A 280 11.27 -14.50 20.87
N LYS A 281 10.41 -14.73 21.87
CA LYS A 281 9.78 -16.05 22.10
C LYS A 281 8.78 -16.39 20.99
N LEU A 282 8.96 -17.57 20.40
CA LEU A 282 8.13 -18.09 19.32
C LEU A 282 7.19 -19.21 19.79
N ASP A 283 6.02 -19.31 19.17
CA ASP A 283 5.10 -20.44 19.29
C ASP A 283 5.58 -21.66 18.48
N GLU A 284 4.83 -22.76 18.54
CA GLU A 284 5.10 -24.00 17.79
C GLU A 284 5.07 -23.82 16.26
N ARG A 285 4.46 -22.74 15.77
CA ARG A 285 4.35 -22.39 14.35
C ARG A 285 5.47 -21.44 13.90
N GLY A 286 6.37 -21.04 14.81
CA GLY A 286 7.50 -20.14 14.55
C GLY A 286 7.13 -18.65 14.51
N ASN A 287 6.01 -18.25 15.11
CA ASN A 287 5.58 -16.85 15.21
C ASN A 287 5.82 -16.30 16.61
N SER A 288 6.14 -15.00 16.71
CA SER A 288 6.31 -14.35 18.01
C SER A 288 5.02 -14.39 18.82
N VAL A 289 5.05 -15.02 20.01
CA VAL A 289 3.86 -15.24 20.86
C VAL A 289 3.24 -13.90 21.24
N ARG A 290 4.05 -13.00 21.82
CA ARG A 290 3.60 -11.65 22.18
C ARG A 290 3.35 -10.79 20.95
N GLY A 291 4.13 -10.99 19.88
CA GLY A 291 3.92 -10.33 18.58
C GLY A 291 2.50 -10.51 18.06
N VAL A 292 2.05 -11.77 17.98
CA VAL A 292 0.70 -12.11 17.54
C VAL A 292 -0.35 -11.48 18.46
N ALA A 293 -0.20 -11.60 19.79
CA ALA A 293 -1.14 -11.02 20.74
C ALA A 293 -1.26 -9.49 20.61
N MET A 294 -0.14 -8.79 20.39
CA MET A 294 -0.13 -7.34 20.13
C MET A 294 -0.87 -7.00 18.83
N CYS A 295 -0.62 -7.75 17.75
CA CYS A 295 -1.28 -7.52 16.45
C CYS A 295 -2.80 -7.76 16.53
N GLU A 296 -3.22 -8.82 17.22
CA GLU A 296 -4.63 -9.11 17.47
C GLU A 296 -5.31 -8.02 18.29
N GLN A 297 -4.66 -7.51 19.34
CA GLN A 297 -5.22 -6.41 20.12
C GLN A 297 -5.34 -5.13 19.28
N LEU A 298 -4.31 -4.78 18.51
CA LEU A 298 -4.35 -3.62 17.60
C LEU A 298 -5.49 -3.73 16.59
N SER A 299 -5.67 -4.90 15.97
CA SER A 299 -6.77 -5.13 15.02
C SER A 299 -8.14 -4.90 15.67
N ARG A 300 -8.40 -5.52 16.83
CA ARG A 300 -9.68 -5.40 17.54
C ARG A 300 -9.98 -4.00 18.06
N ASP A 301 -9.03 -3.39 18.78
CA ASP A 301 -9.27 -2.14 19.50
C ASP A 301 -9.28 -0.92 18.57
N MET A 302 -8.55 -0.98 17.44
CA MET A 302 -8.42 0.12 16.48
C MET A 302 -9.19 -0.10 15.17
N GLY A 303 -9.86 -1.24 14.98
CA GLY A 303 -10.58 -1.58 13.75
C GLY A 303 -9.65 -1.78 12.54
N LEU A 304 -8.43 -2.24 12.77
CA LEU A 304 -7.40 -2.41 11.74
C LEU A 304 -7.56 -3.78 11.06
N HIS A 305 -8.60 -3.94 10.26
CA HIS A 305 -8.90 -5.19 9.57
C HIS A 305 -9.19 -4.93 8.08
N MET A 306 -8.59 -5.69 7.16
CA MET A 306 -8.78 -5.43 5.71
C MET A 306 -10.23 -5.61 5.24
N MET A 307 -11.00 -6.44 5.95
CA MET A 307 -12.42 -6.69 5.66
C MET A 307 -13.37 -5.70 6.36
N ASP A 308 -12.86 -4.87 7.27
CA ASP A 308 -13.62 -3.77 7.86
C ASP A 308 -13.57 -2.57 6.91
N VAL A 309 -14.38 -2.66 5.85
CA VAL A 309 -14.39 -1.67 4.77
C VAL A 309 -15.13 -0.41 5.22
N SER A 310 -14.40 0.70 5.32
CA SER A 310 -15.01 2.04 5.46
C SER A 310 -15.86 2.39 4.23
N GLN A 311 -17.01 3.04 4.41
CA GLN A 311 -17.87 3.51 3.30
C GLN A 311 -17.21 4.68 2.53
N ILE A 312 -16.14 4.42 1.79
CA ILE A 312 -15.32 5.44 1.10
C ILE A 312 -16.14 6.16 0.02
N ALA A 313 -17.05 5.45 -0.66
CA ALA A 313 -17.78 6.00 -1.79
C ALA A 313 -18.73 7.15 -1.39
N SER A 314 -19.35 7.12 -0.21
CA SER A 314 -20.35 8.12 0.20
C SER A 314 -19.77 9.51 0.44
N ALA A 315 -18.51 9.57 0.87
CA ALA A 315 -17.80 10.82 1.16
C ALA A 315 -16.96 11.37 -0.01
N THR A 316 -16.86 10.64 -1.14
CA THR A 316 -15.92 11.00 -2.22
C THR A 316 -16.45 12.10 -3.15
N VAL A 317 -17.76 12.14 -3.40
CA VAL A 317 -18.39 13.08 -4.35
C VAL A 317 -19.37 13.96 -3.60
N ARG A 318 -19.16 15.27 -3.67
CA ARG A 318 -20.08 16.30 -3.20
C ARG A 318 -20.61 17.06 -4.40
N THR A 319 -21.92 17.04 -4.57
CA THR A 319 -22.62 17.93 -5.51
C THR A 319 -22.97 19.22 -4.77
N SER A 320 -22.79 20.35 -5.44
CA SER A 320 -23.27 21.64 -4.95
C SER A 320 -23.71 22.50 -6.13
N VAL A 321 -24.71 23.35 -5.90
CA VAL A 321 -25.24 24.26 -6.93
C VAL A 321 -24.88 25.68 -6.53
N ALA A 322 -24.27 26.39 -7.46
CA ALA A 322 -23.96 27.80 -7.30
C ALA A 322 -24.71 28.61 -8.35
N THR A 323 -25.30 29.73 -7.92
CA THR A 323 -25.79 30.76 -8.83
C THR A 323 -24.75 31.87 -8.87
N LEU A 324 -24.25 32.20 -10.06
CA LEU A 324 -23.33 33.32 -10.23
C LEU A 324 -24.11 34.62 -10.26
N VAL A 325 -23.71 35.56 -9.40
CA VAL A 325 -24.28 36.91 -9.26
C VAL A 325 -23.25 37.95 -9.69
N ALA A 326 -23.71 39.00 -10.38
CA ALA A 326 -22.86 40.00 -11.01
C ALA A 326 -22.00 40.75 -9.99
N GLY A 327 -20.77 41.07 -10.37
CA GLY A 327 -19.91 41.96 -9.61
C GLY A 327 -20.39 43.40 -9.63
N ALA A 328 -20.08 44.17 -8.59
CA ALA A 328 -20.47 45.58 -8.41
C ALA A 328 -19.94 46.55 -9.48
N HIS A 329 -19.13 46.10 -10.44
CA HIS A 329 -18.47 46.93 -11.45
C HIS A 329 -18.86 46.61 -12.92
N GLU A 330 -19.72 45.61 -13.17
CA GLU A 330 -20.27 45.36 -14.52
C GLU A 330 -21.76 44.94 -14.44
N PRO A 331 -22.70 45.92 -14.45
CA PRO A 331 -24.14 45.66 -14.33
C PRO A 331 -24.81 45.08 -15.60
N HIS A 332 -24.04 44.82 -16.67
CA HIS A 332 -24.58 44.58 -18.02
C HIS A 332 -24.21 43.22 -18.64
N ASN A 333 -23.90 42.18 -17.85
CA ASN A 333 -23.84 40.83 -18.40
C ASN A 333 -25.25 40.19 -18.32
N PRO A 334 -26.06 40.15 -19.41
CA PRO A 334 -27.45 39.63 -19.40
C PRO A 334 -27.57 38.12 -19.08
N ASN A 335 -26.47 37.48 -18.68
CA ASN A 335 -26.34 36.07 -18.36
C ASN A 335 -26.22 35.79 -16.85
N CYS A 336 -26.57 36.75 -16.00
CA CYS A 336 -26.24 36.73 -14.57
C CYS A 336 -27.23 36.01 -13.63
N GLN A 337 -28.02 35.09 -14.17
CA GLN A 337 -28.86 34.15 -13.41
C GLN A 337 -28.64 32.73 -13.93
N ARG A 338 -27.37 32.32 -13.91
CA ARG A 338 -26.92 31.08 -14.52
C ARG A 338 -26.63 30.06 -13.40
N GLU A 339 -27.42 29.00 -13.35
CA GLU A 339 -27.16 27.87 -12.45
C GLU A 339 -25.94 27.09 -12.95
N VAL A 340 -24.93 27.00 -12.09
CA VAL A 340 -23.72 26.21 -12.29
C VAL A 340 -23.77 25.04 -11.32
N VAL A 341 -23.56 23.84 -11.84
CA VAL A 341 -23.47 22.63 -11.01
C VAL A 341 -22.00 22.28 -10.82
N ILE A 342 -21.60 22.11 -9.56
CA ILE A 342 -20.23 21.82 -9.16
C ILE A 342 -20.20 20.42 -8.56
N PHE A 343 -19.44 19.53 -9.20
CA PHE A 343 -19.10 18.21 -8.70
C PHE A 343 -17.70 18.25 -8.11
N SER A 344 -17.62 18.31 -6.78
CA SER A 344 -16.36 18.29 -6.04
C SER A 344 -15.98 16.87 -5.66
N LEU A 345 -14.76 16.48 -6.02
CA LEU A 345 -14.17 15.22 -5.61
C LEU A 345 -13.16 15.43 -4.47
N ARG A 346 -13.17 14.52 -3.49
CA ARG A 346 -12.36 14.62 -2.27
C ARG A 346 -11.54 13.37 -2.01
N GLY A 347 -10.36 13.54 -1.44
CA GLY A 347 -9.50 12.44 -1.01
C GLY A 347 -8.93 11.61 -2.16
N ALA A 348 -8.71 10.31 -1.92
CA ALA A 348 -8.18 9.39 -2.93
C ALA A 348 -9.33 8.81 -3.76
N VAL A 349 -9.49 9.32 -4.99
CA VAL A 349 -10.57 8.91 -5.89
C VAL A 349 -10.18 7.63 -6.64
N ARG A 350 -11.03 6.61 -6.48
CA ARG A 350 -10.94 5.30 -7.15
C ARG A 350 -12.23 5.03 -7.93
N PHE A 351 -12.38 3.80 -8.42
CA PHE A 351 -13.55 3.38 -9.21
C PHE A 351 -14.88 3.79 -8.59
N ALA A 352 -15.14 3.46 -7.32
CA ALA A 352 -16.42 3.75 -6.66
C ALA A 352 -16.70 5.26 -6.55
N GLY A 353 -15.66 6.07 -6.33
CA GLY A 353 -15.78 7.54 -6.33
C GLY A 353 -16.10 8.08 -7.72
N SER A 354 -15.39 7.60 -8.76
CA SER A 354 -15.65 8.02 -10.15
C SER A 354 -16.98 7.51 -10.70
N GLU A 355 -17.44 6.33 -10.29
CA GLU A 355 -18.75 5.79 -10.66
C GLU A 355 -19.87 6.59 -9.97
N ARG A 356 -19.72 6.92 -8.68
CA ARG A 356 -20.65 7.81 -7.99
C ARG A 356 -20.75 9.18 -8.66
N LEU A 357 -19.63 9.70 -9.16
CA LEU A 357 -19.62 10.92 -9.96
C LEU A 357 -20.44 10.74 -11.25
N THR A 358 -20.22 9.65 -11.99
CA THR A 358 -21.02 9.33 -13.19
C THR A 358 -22.51 9.26 -12.87
N ARG A 359 -22.88 8.60 -11.77
CA ARG A 359 -24.28 8.49 -11.33
C ARG A 359 -24.87 9.85 -10.95
N ALA A 360 -24.10 10.68 -10.25
CA ALA A 360 -24.50 12.03 -9.89
C ALA A 360 -24.67 12.91 -11.14
N LEU A 361 -23.77 12.83 -12.11
CA LEU A 361 -23.92 13.51 -13.40
C LEU A 361 -25.19 13.07 -14.14
N ALA A 362 -25.40 11.76 -14.26
CA ALA A 362 -26.59 11.22 -14.93
C ALA A 362 -27.89 11.65 -14.24
N ARG A 363 -27.91 11.62 -12.90
CA ARG A 363 -29.07 12.02 -12.11
C ARG A 363 -29.35 13.51 -12.19
N GLU A 364 -28.34 14.37 -12.04
CA GLU A 364 -28.55 15.81 -11.94
C GLU A 364 -28.70 16.51 -13.31
N LEU A 365 -28.01 16.00 -14.34
CA LEU A 365 -27.95 16.62 -15.68
C LEU A 365 -28.71 15.84 -16.77
N GLY A 366 -29.12 14.61 -16.49
CA GLY A 366 -29.93 13.80 -17.42
C GLY A 366 -31.35 14.33 -17.55
N SER A 367 -32.12 13.75 -18.46
CA SER A 367 -33.54 14.11 -18.61
C SER A 367 -34.33 13.70 -17.37
N PRO A 368 -35.33 14.51 -16.94
CA PRO A 368 -36.16 14.20 -15.79
C PRO A 368 -36.84 12.82 -15.92
N ASP A 369 -36.64 11.98 -14.91
CA ASP A 369 -37.26 10.66 -14.78
C ASP A 369 -38.49 10.76 -13.86
N PRO A 370 -39.69 10.42 -14.33
CA PRO A 370 -40.90 10.38 -13.51
C PRO A 370 -40.80 9.46 -12.28
N GLU A 371 -39.93 8.44 -12.32
CA GLU A 371 -39.73 7.48 -11.22
C GLU A 371 -38.67 7.92 -10.19
N ASP A 372 -37.87 8.97 -10.46
CA ASP A 372 -36.94 9.61 -9.52
C ASP A 372 -37.25 11.11 -9.38
N PRO A 373 -38.16 11.49 -8.45
CA PRO A 373 -38.51 12.88 -8.18
C PRO A 373 -37.30 13.70 -7.70
N GLY A 374 -36.64 14.36 -8.65
CA GLY A 374 -35.43 15.16 -8.43
C GLY A 374 -34.27 14.84 -9.35
N SER A 375 -34.42 13.84 -10.23
CA SER A 375 -33.57 13.70 -11.41
C SER A 375 -33.81 14.85 -12.40
N GLY A 376 -32.79 15.18 -13.18
CA GLY A 376 -32.81 16.24 -14.20
C GLY A 376 -33.04 17.65 -13.66
N ARG A 377 -32.90 17.89 -12.36
CA ARG A 377 -33.08 19.21 -11.73
C ARG A 377 -32.22 20.29 -12.38
N HIS A 378 -31.05 19.91 -12.87
CA HIS A 378 -30.09 20.82 -13.48
C HIS A 378 -29.80 20.46 -14.94
N GLU A 379 -30.76 19.84 -15.63
CA GLU A 379 -30.68 19.57 -17.08
C GLU A 379 -30.37 20.85 -17.88
N ASN A 380 -30.76 22.03 -17.41
CA ASN A 380 -30.50 23.30 -18.09
C ASN A 380 -29.36 24.12 -17.46
N ALA A 381 -28.48 23.50 -16.68
CA ALA A 381 -27.31 24.16 -16.11
C ALA A 381 -26.44 24.78 -17.21
N CYS A 382 -25.97 25.99 -16.98
CA CYS A 382 -25.19 26.73 -17.96
C CYS A 382 -23.76 26.20 -18.11
N ALA A 383 -23.22 25.60 -17.05
CA ALA A 383 -21.88 25.07 -16.97
C ALA A 383 -21.82 23.95 -15.92
N VAL A 384 -20.98 22.96 -16.21
CA VAL A 384 -20.68 21.84 -15.32
C VAL A 384 -19.23 21.96 -14.86
N VAL A 385 -19.02 22.11 -13.56
CA VAL A 385 -17.70 22.27 -12.96
C VAL A 385 -17.28 20.98 -12.28
N PHE A 386 -16.13 20.43 -12.67
CA PHE A 386 -15.44 19.37 -11.94
C PHE A 386 -14.36 19.99 -11.06
N SER A 387 -14.51 19.92 -9.73
CA SER A 387 -13.52 20.45 -8.80
C SER A 387 -12.71 19.31 -8.16
N PHE A 388 -11.40 19.31 -8.41
CA PHE A 388 -10.41 18.40 -7.83
C PHE A 388 -9.56 19.07 -6.75
N ARG A 389 -10.00 20.24 -6.25
CA ARG A 389 -9.28 21.01 -5.22
C ARG A 389 -8.95 20.19 -3.98
N ASP A 390 -9.93 19.42 -3.50
CA ASP A 390 -9.84 18.59 -2.31
C ASP A 390 -9.43 17.14 -2.64
N ALA A 391 -9.15 16.84 -3.91
CA ALA A 391 -8.73 15.51 -4.35
C ALA A 391 -7.22 15.35 -4.14
N TYR A 392 -6.84 14.30 -3.42
CA TYR A 392 -5.45 13.96 -3.15
C TYR A 392 -4.82 13.17 -4.30
N SER A 393 -5.54 12.19 -4.87
CA SER A 393 -5.08 11.40 -6.01
C SER A 393 -6.22 10.76 -6.78
N LEU A 394 -6.00 10.53 -8.08
CA LEU A 394 -6.87 9.72 -8.94
C LEU A 394 -6.07 8.56 -9.51
N ASN A 395 -6.57 7.32 -9.39
CA ASN A 395 -5.96 6.19 -10.08
C ASN A 395 -6.33 6.16 -11.58
N ASN A 396 -5.63 5.35 -12.37
CA ASN A 396 -5.84 5.28 -13.83
C ASN A 396 -7.28 4.93 -14.22
N ILE A 397 -7.99 4.15 -13.40
CA ILE A 397 -9.41 3.82 -13.65
C ILE A 397 -10.31 5.04 -13.42
N ALA A 398 -10.14 5.74 -12.29
CA ALA A 398 -10.88 6.96 -12.00
C ALA A 398 -10.61 8.03 -13.05
N LYS A 399 -9.34 8.23 -13.45
CA LYS A 399 -8.98 9.13 -14.56
C LYS A 399 -9.75 8.78 -15.83
N ARG A 400 -9.71 7.52 -16.27
CA ARG A 400 -10.43 7.09 -17.49
C ARG A 400 -11.94 7.37 -17.43
N ILE A 401 -12.58 7.08 -16.30
CA ILE A 401 -14.03 7.33 -16.13
C ILE A 401 -14.34 8.82 -16.14
N VAL A 402 -13.56 9.64 -15.43
CA VAL A 402 -13.72 11.10 -15.39
C VAL A 402 -13.52 11.72 -16.77
N HIS A 403 -12.46 11.32 -17.49
CA HIS A 403 -12.18 11.77 -18.86
C HIS A 403 -13.34 11.41 -19.80
N GLU A 404 -13.90 10.21 -19.68
CA GLU A 404 -15.06 9.78 -20.47
C GLU A 404 -16.32 10.60 -20.13
N ASN A 405 -16.59 10.88 -18.84
CA ASN A 405 -17.71 11.74 -18.44
C ASN A 405 -17.58 13.14 -19.05
N ILE A 406 -16.39 13.75 -18.97
CA ILE A 406 -16.11 15.07 -19.55
C ILE A 406 -16.32 15.03 -21.06
N ARG A 407 -15.80 14.01 -21.75
CA ARG A 407 -15.97 13.83 -23.19
C ARG A 407 -17.45 13.77 -23.58
N ARG A 408 -18.28 13.03 -22.86
CA ARG A 408 -19.72 12.93 -23.14
C ARG A 408 -20.44 14.26 -22.98
N LEU A 409 -20.18 14.98 -21.89
CA LEU A 409 -20.75 16.31 -21.68
C LEU A 409 -20.36 17.29 -22.80
N LEU A 410 -19.11 17.25 -23.26
CA LEU A 410 -18.65 18.07 -24.38
C LEU A 410 -19.33 17.69 -25.72
N LEU A 411 -19.63 16.41 -25.94
CA LEU A 411 -20.39 15.95 -27.11
C LEU A 411 -21.87 16.37 -27.04
N ASP A 412 -22.42 16.51 -25.84
CA ASP A 412 -23.75 17.06 -25.58
C ASP A 412 -23.76 18.61 -25.58
N GLU A 413 -22.71 19.23 -26.13
CA GLU A 413 -22.52 20.70 -26.23
C GLU A 413 -22.59 21.44 -24.88
N ARG A 414 -22.32 20.75 -23.77
CA ARG A 414 -22.27 21.36 -22.42
C ARG A 414 -20.97 22.15 -22.25
N SER A 415 -21.06 23.31 -21.58
CA SER A 415 -19.88 24.02 -21.10
C SER A 415 -19.28 23.28 -19.90
N VAL A 416 -18.07 22.72 -20.06
CA VAL A 416 -17.37 21.96 -19.01
C VAL A 416 -16.14 22.73 -18.53
N VAL A 417 -16.05 22.90 -17.22
CA VAL A 417 -14.93 23.57 -16.55
C VAL A 417 -14.29 22.60 -15.55
N VAL A 418 -12.97 22.53 -15.54
CA VAL A 418 -12.19 21.68 -14.64
C VAL A 418 -11.33 22.56 -13.75
N VAL A 419 -11.43 22.38 -12.43
CA VAL A 419 -10.57 23.03 -11.45
C VAL A 419 -9.63 21.97 -10.87
N ASP A 420 -8.37 21.99 -11.28
CA ASP A 420 -7.36 21.01 -10.90
C ASP A 420 -6.03 21.68 -10.49
N PRO A 421 -5.96 22.27 -9.27
CA PRO A 421 -4.76 23.00 -8.82
C PRO A 421 -3.52 22.12 -8.74
N ASN A 422 -3.70 20.83 -8.44
CA ASN A 422 -2.64 19.87 -8.18
C ASN A 422 -2.32 18.98 -9.40
N GLY A 423 -3.03 19.17 -10.53
CA GLY A 423 -2.84 18.37 -11.74
C GLY A 423 -3.18 16.88 -11.56
N VAL A 424 -4.05 16.53 -10.62
CA VAL A 424 -4.34 15.12 -10.29
C VAL A 424 -5.07 14.40 -11.41
N LEU A 425 -5.83 15.11 -12.24
CA LEU A 425 -6.53 14.54 -13.40
C LEU A 425 -5.58 14.35 -14.60
N GLY A 426 -4.54 15.19 -14.70
CA GLY A 426 -3.53 15.13 -15.74
C GLY A 426 -4.07 15.44 -17.15
N MET A 427 -5.06 16.33 -17.27
CA MET A 427 -5.43 16.92 -18.56
C MET A 427 -4.42 18.02 -18.92
N GLU A 428 -3.88 17.97 -20.14
CA GLU A 428 -3.03 19.05 -20.65
C GLU A 428 -3.85 20.33 -20.87
N VAL A 429 -3.22 21.47 -20.62
CA VAL A 429 -3.75 22.79 -20.98
C VAL A 429 -3.40 23.01 -22.44
N ASP A 430 -4.38 23.43 -23.25
CA ASP A 430 -4.32 23.50 -24.71
C ASP A 430 -2.93 23.84 -25.29
N ALA A 431 -2.44 22.94 -26.16
CA ALA A 431 -1.52 23.30 -27.23
C ALA A 431 -2.36 23.62 -28.47
N GLU A 432 -2.23 24.86 -28.95
CA GLU A 432 -2.94 25.40 -30.11
C GLU A 432 -2.90 24.43 -31.31
N GLY A 433 -4.04 23.84 -31.73
CA GLY A 433 -4.05 23.11 -33.01
C GLY A 433 -5.19 22.14 -33.35
N GLU A 434 -5.93 21.56 -32.40
CA GLU A 434 -7.01 20.61 -32.73
C GLU A 434 -8.42 21.20 -32.55
N LYS A 435 -9.24 21.16 -33.61
CA LYS A 435 -10.66 21.57 -33.62
C LYS A 435 -11.59 20.55 -32.92
N LYS A 436 -11.25 20.04 -31.73
CA LYS A 436 -12.17 19.21 -30.94
C LYS A 436 -12.74 20.04 -29.78
N PRO A 437 -13.97 19.75 -29.31
CA PRO A 437 -14.48 20.38 -28.10
C PRO A 437 -13.60 19.93 -26.91
N HIS A 438 -13.06 20.91 -26.18
CA HIS A 438 -12.15 20.70 -25.05
C HIS A 438 -12.72 21.37 -23.78
N PRO A 439 -12.46 20.82 -22.58
CA PRO A 439 -12.87 21.46 -21.34
C PRO A 439 -11.93 22.63 -21.01
N HIS A 440 -12.42 23.62 -20.28
CA HIS A 440 -11.58 24.71 -19.77
C HIS A 440 -10.94 24.32 -18.43
N VAL A 441 -9.61 24.22 -18.38
CA VAL A 441 -8.86 23.77 -17.19
C VAL A 441 -8.24 24.96 -16.46
N PHE A 442 -8.52 25.09 -15.17
CA PHE A 442 -8.01 26.15 -14.30
C PHE A 442 -7.32 25.61 -13.05
N LYS A 443 -6.34 26.35 -12.55
CA LYS A 443 -5.69 26.08 -11.26
C LYS A 443 -6.41 26.73 -10.07
N SER A 444 -7.37 27.61 -10.32
CA SER A 444 -8.04 28.41 -9.30
C SER A 444 -9.55 28.43 -9.54
N GLU A 445 -10.32 28.27 -8.46
CA GLU A 445 -11.79 28.44 -8.48
C GLU A 445 -12.18 29.87 -8.85
N LYS A 446 -11.32 30.86 -8.55
CA LYS A 446 -11.56 32.25 -8.93
C LYS A 446 -11.53 32.42 -10.46
N ASP A 447 -10.48 31.90 -11.10
CA ASP A 447 -10.31 32.03 -12.55
C ASP A 447 -11.42 31.27 -13.30
N ALA A 448 -11.79 30.09 -12.80
CA ALA A 448 -12.92 29.33 -13.30
C ALA A 448 -14.25 30.12 -13.17
N ARG A 449 -14.47 30.79 -12.03
CA ARG A 449 -15.65 31.65 -11.84
C ARG A 449 -15.65 32.86 -12.75
N ASP A 450 -14.52 33.55 -12.88
CA ASP A 450 -14.38 34.73 -13.73
C ASP A 450 -14.58 34.35 -15.22
N PHE A 451 -14.18 33.15 -15.62
CA PHE A 451 -14.47 32.59 -16.95
C PHE A 451 -15.97 32.33 -17.18
N ILE A 452 -16.67 31.72 -16.21
CA ILE A 452 -18.09 31.37 -16.37
C ILE A 452 -19.00 32.61 -16.27
N GLY A 453 -18.73 33.50 -15.30
CA GLY A 453 -19.60 34.63 -14.95
C GLY A 453 -19.15 35.99 -15.47
N GLY A 454 -17.86 36.16 -15.78
CA GLY A 454 -17.23 37.47 -16.00
C GLY A 454 -16.48 37.99 -14.76
N MET A 455 -15.56 38.94 -14.97
CA MET A 455 -14.68 39.45 -13.91
C MET A 455 -15.47 40.06 -12.75
N GLY A 456 -15.15 39.61 -11.54
CA GLY A 456 -15.74 40.18 -10.31
C GLY A 456 -17.10 39.58 -9.93
N CYS A 457 -17.58 38.56 -10.65
CA CYS A 457 -18.76 37.79 -10.24
C CYS A 457 -18.54 37.07 -8.90
N GLN A 458 -19.62 36.93 -8.14
CA GLN A 458 -19.66 36.19 -6.89
C GLN A 458 -20.52 34.94 -7.02
N ALA A 459 -20.09 33.84 -6.42
CA ALA A 459 -20.87 32.60 -6.36
C ALA A 459 -21.70 32.59 -5.08
N VAL A 460 -23.02 32.49 -5.22
CA VAL A 460 -23.94 32.23 -4.11
C VAL A 460 -24.30 30.74 -4.14
N PHE A 461 -23.90 30.01 -3.11
CA PHE A 461 -24.21 28.59 -2.98
C PHE A 461 -25.62 28.43 -2.42
N LYS A 462 -26.45 27.60 -3.06
CA LYS A 462 -27.65 27.08 -2.40
C LYS A 462 -27.17 25.99 -1.43
N GLU A 463 -27.26 26.25 -0.14
CA GLU A 463 -27.12 25.18 0.85
C GLU A 463 -28.34 24.28 0.75
N ASP A 464 -28.13 23.00 0.45
CA ASP A 464 -29.12 21.98 0.74
C ASP A 464 -29.28 21.97 2.27
N SER A 465 -30.41 22.50 2.74
CA SER A 465 -30.85 22.30 4.12
C SER A 465 -31.11 20.80 4.29
N TRP A 466 -30.14 20.10 4.85
CA TRP A 466 -30.31 18.74 5.38
C TRP A 466 -30.96 18.81 6.76
#